data_AF-A0AAU3C9N3-F1
#
_entry.id   AF-A0AAU3C9N3-F1
#
_cell.length_a   1.000
_cell.length_b   1.000
_cell.length_c   1.000
_cell.angle_alpha   90.00
_cell.angle_beta   90.00
_cell.angle_gamma   90.00
#
_symmetry.space_group_name_H-M   'P 1'
#
loop_
_entity.id
_entity.type
_entity.pdbx_description
1 polymer ?
#
loop_
_entity_poly.entity_id
_entity_poly.type
_entity_poly.pdbx_seq_one_letter_code
_entity_poly.pdbx_strand_id
1 'polypeptide(L)'
;MTQTRARTVFLLAHTGRPAAIRSAELVVQGLLRSGIGVRVLAAEAADLPLPAEVELVQEATPQCLDGCELLIVLGGDGTLLRGAEFARASGVPMLGVNLGRVGFLAEAERDDLDKVVDRVVTKAYEVEERMTVDVVVHRNGDIVHTDWALNEAAVQKVSAEKLLEVVLEIDGRPVTGFGCDGIVCATPTGSTAYAFSAGGPVVWPEVEALLMVPISAHALFAKPLVTSPDSVLAVEVLPHVPPGVLWCDGRRTVELPPGARVEVRRGAVPVRLARLHHASFTDRLVAKFALPVSGWRGAPH
;
A
#
# COMPACT_ATOMS: atom_id res chain seq x y z
N MET A 1 30.16 21.98 -9.52
CA MET A 1 30.58 21.27 -8.28
C MET A 1 29.33 21.09 -7.43
N THR A 2 28.72 19.92 -7.50
CA THR A 2 27.56 19.56 -6.67
C THR A 2 28.05 19.42 -5.23
N GLN A 3 27.78 20.40 -4.39
CA GLN A 3 27.88 20.22 -2.94
C GLN A 3 26.91 19.09 -2.58
N THR A 4 27.45 17.94 -2.19
CA THR A 4 26.65 16.85 -1.62
C THR A 4 26.04 17.37 -0.33
N ARG A 5 24.76 17.75 -0.36
CA ARG A 5 24.04 18.13 0.86
C ARG A 5 24.00 16.91 1.78
N ALA A 6 24.28 17.10 3.07
CA ALA A 6 24.43 16.00 4.02
C ALA A 6 23.13 15.21 4.26
N ARG A 7 21.97 15.80 3.95
CA ARG A 7 20.64 15.21 4.09
C ARG A 7 19.86 15.42 2.79
N THR A 8 19.25 14.37 2.29
CA THR A 8 18.48 14.38 1.05
C THR A 8 17.15 13.67 1.25
N VAL A 9 16.08 14.27 0.73
CA VAL A 9 14.72 13.71 0.72
C VAL A 9 14.32 13.44 -0.72
N PHE A 10 13.66 12.31 -0.96
CA PHE A 10 13.05 12.03 -2.24
C PHE A 10 11.60 12.47 -2.24
N LEU A 11 11.14 13.11 -3.31
CA LEU A 11 9.76 13.51 -3.48
C LEU A 11 9.13 12.74 -4.65
N LEU A 12 8.01 12.10 -4.37
CA LEU A 12 7.14 11.46 -5.36
C LEU A 12 5.79 12.18 -5.37
N ALA A 13 5.33 12.65 -6.52
CA ALA A 13 4.07 13.41 -6.59
C ALA A 13 3.20 12.93 -7.74
N HIS A 14 1.88 12.91 -7.53
CA HIS A 14 0.94 12.68 -8.63
C HIS A 14 0.64 13.98 -9.37
N THR A 15 1.38 14.22 -10.46
CA THR A 15 1.37 15.49 -11.22
C THR A 15 0.06 15.77 -11.98
N GLY A 16 -0.82 14.77 -12.15
CA GLY A 16 -2.13 14.93 -12.80
C GLY A 16 -3.15 15.82 -12.06
N ARG A 17 -2.81 16.36 -10.88
CA ARG A 17 -3.68 17.25 -10.10
C ARG A 17 -2.98 18.58 -9.78
N PRO A 18 -3.56 19.75 -10.12
CA PRO A 18 -2.96 21.05 -9.82
C PRO A 18 -2.66 21.30 -8.34
N ALA A 19 -3.45 20.73 -7.43
CA ALA A 19 -3.20 20.82 -6.00
C ALA A 19 -1.91 20.09 -5.58
N ALA A 20 -1.54 19.01 -6.26
CA ALA A 20 -0.31 18.27 -6.01
C ALA A 20 0.92 19.02 -6.46
N ILE A 21 0.85 19.66 -7.63
CA ILE A 21 1.93 20.49 -8.17
C ILE A 21 2.28 21.61 -7.18
N ARG A 22 1.28 22.38 -6.72
CA ARG A 22 1.51 23.47 -5.74
C ARG A 22 2.07 22.95 -4.42
N SER A 23 1.59 21.81 -3.95
CA SER A 23 2.05 21.24 -2.68
C SER A 23 3.49 20.73 -2.79
N ALA A 24 3.84 20.14 -3.94
CA ALA A 24 5.22 19.74 -4.26
C ALA A 24 6.15 20.95 -4.27
N GLU A 25 5.76 22.04 -4.93
CA GLU A 25 6.55 23.27 -4.96
C GLU A 25 6.81 23.83 -3.56
N LEU A 26 5.78 23.93 -2.70
CA LEU A 26 5.92 24.42 -1.33
C LEU A 26 6.86 23.55 -0.49
N VAL A 27 6.69 22.22 -0.56
CA VAL A 27 7.54 21.28 0.18
C VAL A 27 8.99 21.36 -0.30
N VAL A 28 9.21 21.39 -1.61
CA VAL A 28 10.55 21.52 -2.22
C VAL A 28 11.21 22.81 -1.75
N GLN A 29 10.55 23.95 -1.88
CA GLN A 29 11.09 25.25 -1.45
C GLN A 29 11.38 25.28 0.06
N GLY A 30 10.49 24.72 0.88
CA GLY A 30 10.69 24.61 2.33
C GLY A 30 11.93 23.79 2.71
N LEU A 31 12.09 22.62 2.10
CA LEU A 31 13.25 21.74 2.33
C LEU A 31 14.56 22.36 1.85
N LEU A 32 14.56 22.95 0.64
CA LEU A 32 15.75 23.58 0.08
C LEU A 32 16.20 24.79 0.92
N ARG A 33 15.27 25.64 1.39
CA ARG A 33 15.57 26.78 2.29
C ARG A 33 16.16 26.34 3.61
N SER A 34 15.83 25.13 4.05
CA SER A 34 16.35 24.52 5.29
C SER A 34 17.65 23.72 5.08
N GLY A 35 18.26 23.82 3.89
CA GLY A 35 19.53 23.16 3.57
C GLY A 35 19.43 21.67 3.24
N ILE A 36 18.22 21.13 3.06
CA ILE A 36 17.98 19.72 2.72
C ILE A 36 17.95 19.56 1.20
N GLY A 37 18.66 18.56 0.67
CA GLY A 37 18.61 18.22 -0.75
C GLY A 37 17.28 17.57 -1.12
N VAL A 38 16.80 17.81 -2.34
CA VAL A 38 15.58 17.19 -2.84
C VAL A 38 15.88 16.46 -4.14
N ARG A 39 15.41 15.21 -4.22
CA ARG A 39 15.43 14.38 -5.44
C ARG A 39 14.03 14.13 -5.96
N VAL A 40 13.87 14.17 -7.27
CA VAL A 40 12.60 13.90 -7.97
C VAL A 40 12.87 13.04 -9.20
N LEU A 41 11.93 12.19 -9.60
CA LEU A 41 12.01 11.49 -10.88
C LEU A 41 11.94 12.50 -12.04
N ALA A 42 12.82 12.38 -13.03
CA ALA A 42 12.86 13.26 -14.19
C ALA A 42 11.52 13.33 -14.94
N ALA A 43 10.81 12.18 -15.02
CA ALA A 43 9.47 12.10 -15.60
C ALA A 43 8.43 12.93 -14.85
N GLU A 44 8.55 13.09 -13.53
CA GLU A 44 7.63 13.89 -12.72
C GLU A 44 8.05 15.36 -12.67
N ALA A 45 9.35 15.63 -12.79
CA ALA A 45 9.88 17.00 -12.81
C ALA A 45 9.38 17.82 -14.00
N ALA A 46 9.05 17.19 -15.14
CA ALA A 46 8.54 17.87 -16.33
C ALA A 46 7.24 18.65 -16.07
N ASP A 47 6.43 18.19 -15.11
CA ASP A 47 5.13 18.79 -14.78
C ASP A 47 5.21 19.70 -13.53
N LEU A 48 6.39 19.86 -12.93
CA LEU A 48 6.58 20.55 -11.66
C LEU A 48 7.46 21.81 -11.84
N PRO A 49 7.07 22.97 -11.30
CA PRO A 49 7.90 24.18 -11.30
C PRO A 49 9.02 24.04 -10.25
N LEU A 50 10.03 23.21 -10.54
CA LEU A 50 11.11 22.90 -9.60
C LEU A 50 12.31 23.85 -9.76
N PRO A 51 12.92 24.28 -8.65
CA PRO A 51 14.20 25.00 -8.68
C PRO A 51 15.33 24.15 -9.27
N ALA A 52 16.35 24.80 -9.84
CA ALA A 52 17.50 24.13 -10.47
C ALA A 52 18.37 23.32 -9.49
N GLU A 53 18.22 23.57 -8.19
CA GLU A 53 18.88 22.86 -7.11
C GLU A 53 18.31 21.45 -6.85
N VAL A 54 17.16 21.12 -7.44
CA VAL A 54 16.56 19.78 -7.33
C VAL A 54 17.33 18.79 -8.19
N GLU A 55 17.74 17.68 -7.61
CA GLU A 55 18.44 16.61 -8.31
C GLU A 55 17.44 15.70 -9.02
N LEU A 56 17.64 15.50 -10.33
CA LEU A 56 16.74 14.69 -11.16
C LEU A 56 17.25 13.26 -11.29
N VAL A 57 16.43 12.30 -10.87
CA VAL A 57 16.69 10.87 -11.03
C VAL A 57 16.04 10.39 -12.32
N GLN A 58 16.84 9.89 -13.26
CA GLN A 58 16.36 9.59 -14.61
C GLN A 58 15.43 8.37 -14.66
N GLU A 59 15.71 7.36 -13.85
CA GLU A 59 15.01 6.08 -13.89
C GLU A 59 14.40 5.76 -12.52
N ALA A 60 13.17 5.24 -12.56
CA ALA A 60 12.47 4.76 -11.38
C ALA A 60 12.93 3.33 -11.02
N THR A 61 14.19 3.20 -10.58
CA THR A 61 14.75 1.93 -10.12
C THR A 61 14.47 1.72 -8.62
N PRO A 62 14.55 0.47 -8.11
CA PRO A 62 14.44 0.21 -6.68
C PRO A 62 15.46 0.98 -5.81
N GLN A 63 16.60 1.37 -6.40
CA GLN A 63 17.70 2.10 -5.76
C GLN A 63 17.57 3.62 -5.89
N CYS A 64 16.47 4.16 -6.44
CA CYS A 64 16.32 5.60 -6.64
C CYS A 64 16.35 6.41 -5.33
N LEU A 65 16.11 5.75 -4.19
CA LEU A 65 16.15 6.33 -2.85
C LEU A 65 17.53 6.23 -2.17
N ASP A 66 18.55 5.65 -2.81
CA ASP A 66 19.86 5.47 -2.21
C ASP A 66 20.47 6.80 -1.74
N GLY A 67 20.81 6.89 -0.45
CA GLY A 67 21.31 8.12 0.19
C GLY A 67 20.22 9.14 0.55
N CYS A 68 18.94 8.82 0.36
CA CYS A 68 17.83 9.61 0.90
C CYS A 68 17.49 9.15 2.33
N GLU A 69 17.10 10.09 3.19
CA GLU A 69 16.68 9.78 4.56
C GLU A 69 15.17 9.59 4.71
N LEU A 70 14.40 10.07 3.72
CA LEU A 70 12.94 10.02 3.72
C LEU A 70 12.42 10.07 2.27
N LEU A 71 11.34 9.33 2.02
CA LEU A 71 10.49 9.50 0.84
C LEU A 71 9.23 10.27 1.22
N ILE A 72 8.99 11.44 0.64
CA ILE A 72 7.73 12.17 0.77
C ILE A 72 6.86 11.86 -0.45
N VAL A 73 5.65 11.36 -0.22
CA VAL A 73 4.69 11.05 -1.27
C VAL A 73 3.51 12.00 -1.19
N LEU A 74 3.31 12.80 -2.23
CA LEU A 74 2.22 13.75 -2.35
C LEU A 74 1.13 13.20 -3.26
N GLY A 75 0.03 12.71 -2.68
CA GLY A 75 -1.04 12.08 -3.44
C GLY A 75 -2.06 11.35 -2.59
N GLY A 76 -2.90 10.55 -3.25
CA GLY A 76 -3.83 9.64 -2.56
C GLY A 76 -3.23 8.26 -2.35
N ASP A 77 -3.99 7.34 -1.77
CA ASP A 77 -3.50 5.99 -1.40
C ASP A 77 -2.85 5.24 -2.58
N GLY A 78 -3.36 5.37 -3.81
CA GLY A 78 -2.73 4.77 -5.00
C GLY A 78 -1.31 5.31 -5.32
N THR A 79 -1.05 6.58 -5.01
CA THR A 79 0.29 7.18 -5.11
C THR A 79 1.18 6.68 -3.97
N LEU A 80 0.62 6.53 -2.77
CA LEU A 80 1.33 5.97 -1.61
C LEU A 80 1.72 4.50 -1.84
N LEU A 81 0.87 3.69 -2.47
CA LEU A 81 1.21 2.31 -2.84
C LEU A 81 2.37 2.25 -3.85
N ARG A 82 2.42 3.19 -4.81
CA ARG A 82 3.59 3.33 -5.70
C ARG A 82 4.85 3.74 -4.91
N GLY A 83 4.71 4.65 -3.95
CA GLY A 83 5.81 5.04 -3.06
C GLY A 83 6.31 3.88 -2.19
N ALA A 84 5.40 3.02 -1.72
CA ALA A 84 5.72 1.86 -0.91
C ALA A 84 6.64 0.87 -1.64
N GLU A 85 6.57 0.79 -2.98
CA GLU A 85 7.50 -0.02 -3.78
C GLU A 85 8.95 0.45 -3.62
N PHE A 86 9.19 1.75 -3.73
CA PHE A 86 10.53 2.32 -3.54
C PHE A 86 10.97 2.25 -2.06
N ALA A 87 10.05 2.56 -1.14
CA ALA A 87 10.32 2.55 0.30
C ALA A 87 10.67 1.16 0.81
N ARG A 88 9.94 0.11 0.38
CA ARG A 88 10.24 -1.27 0.77
C ARG A 88 11.57 -1.75 0.22
N ALA A 89 11.88 -1.43 -1.04
CA ALA A 89 13.11 -1.88 -1.67
C ALA A 89 14.37 -1.24 -1.05
N SER A 90 14.28 0.01 -0.62
CA SER A 90 15.40 0.77 -0.05
C SER A 90 15.48 0.72 1.48
N GLY A 91 14.36 0.41 2.16
CA GLY A 91 14.22 0.53 3.61
C GLY A 91 14.09 1.98 4.12
N VAL A 92 13.99 2.96 3.21
CA VAL A 92 13.78 4.37 3.54
C VAL A 92 12.33 4.60 3.99
N PRO A 93 12.09 5.25 5.15
CA PRO A 93 10.73 5.54 5.60
C PRO A 93 9.97 6.45 4.62
N MET A 94 8.69 6.15 4.45
CA MET A 94 7.79 6.90 3.58
C MET A 94 6.84 7.77 4.41
N LEU A 95 6.78 9.06 4.10
CA LEU A 95 5.81 10.01 4.62
C LEU A 95 4.76 10.32 3.54
N GLY A 96 3.51 9.92 3.78
CA GLY A 96 2.40 10.23 2.87
C GLY A 96 1.71 11.55 3.22
N VAL A 97 1.53 12.43 2.25
CA VAL A 97 0.73 13.65 2.39
C VAL A 97 -0.47 13.57 1.44
N ASN A 98 -1.66 13.61 2.03
CA ASN A 98 -2.90 13.58 1.29
C ASN A 98 -3.27 14.97 0.78
N LEU A 99 -3.67 15.01 -0.48
CA LEU A 99 -4.01 16.25 -1.19
C LEU A 99 -5.50 16.33 -1.54
N GLY A 100 -6.33 15.46 -0.94
CA GLY A 100 -7.75 15.37 -1.21
C GLY A 100 -8.51 14.71 -0.06
N ARG A 101 -9.31 13.67 -0.36
CA ARG A 101 -10.14 12.97 0.64
C ARG A 101 -9.25 12.15 1.58
N VAL A 102 -9.50 12.23 2.89
CA VAL A 102 -8.86 11.42 3.95
C VAL A 102 -8.65 9.97 3.50
N GLY A 103 -7.44 9.45 3.66
CA GLY A 103 -7.04 8.07 3.33
C GLY A 103 -6.52 7.37 4.58
N PHE A 104 -6.30 6.06 4.52
CA PHE A 104 -5.78 5.32 5.69
C PHE A 104 -4.25 5.33 5.79
N LEU A 105 -3.56 5.52 4.66
CA LEU A 105 -2.09 5.49 4.61
C LEU A 105 -1.45 6.85 4.83
N ALA A 106 -2.10 7.93 4.39
CA ALA A 106 -1.56 9.28 4.45
C ALA A 106 -1.61 9.90 5.87
N GLU A 107 -0.64 10.77 6.15
CA GLU A 107 -0.37 11.34 7.47
C GLU A 107 -0.76 12.79 7.66
N ALA A 108 -0.55 13.59 6.63
CA ALA A 108 -0.83 15.02 6.69
C ALA A 108 -1.82 15.39 5.60
N GLU A 109 -2.65 16.37 5.89
CA GLU A 109 -3.48 17.03 4.89
C GLU A 109 -2.73 18.19 4.25
N ARG A 110 -3.24 18.65 3.12
CA ARG A 110 -2.67 19.77 2.36
C ARG A 110 -2.48 21.05 3.21
N ASP A 111 -3.29 21.24 4.24
CA ASP A 111 -3.26 22.47 5.04
C ASP A 111 -2.13 22.46 6.10
N ASP A 112 -1.41 21.35 6.24
CA ASP A 112 -0.31 21.18 7.21
C ASP A 112 1.09 21.11 6.56
N LEU A 113 1.25 21.51 5.29
CA LEU A 113 2.53 21.37 4.57
C LEU A 113 3.72 22.07 5.23
N ASP A 114 3.53 23.25 5.81
CA ASP A 114 4.61 23.94 6.53
C ASP A 114 5.07 23.14 7.76
N LYS A 115 4.12 22.54 8.51
CA LYS A 115 4.42 21.66 9.64
C LYS A 115 5.10 20.37 9.18
N VAL A 116 4.72 19.84 8.02
CA VAL A 116 5.38 18.68 7.41
C VAL A 116 6.85 19.01 7.17
N VAL A 117 7.15 20.14 6.53
CA VAL A 117 8.53 20.59 6.29
C VAL A 117 9.27 20.74 7.61
N ASP A 118 8.72 21.45 8.59
CA ASP A 118 9.36 21.68 9.88
C ASP A 118 9.70 20.38 10.61
N ARG A 119 8.79 19.39 10.58
CA ARG A 119 9.02 18.08 11.20
C ARG A 119 10.05 17.25 10.46
N VAL A 120 10.08 17.29 9.13
CA VAL A 120 11.13 16.63 8.35
C VAL A 120 12.48 17.28 8.64
N VAL A 121 12.54 18.61 8.71
CA VAL A 121 13.76 19.35 9.03
C VAL A 121 14.29 19.00 10.41
N THR A 122 13.42 18.95 11.41
CA THR A 122 13.78 18.63 12.80
C THR A 122 13.89 17.14 13.10
N LYS A 123 13.55 16.27 12.14
CA LYS A 123 13.39 14.81 12.32
C LYS A 123 12.38 14.44 13.42
N ALA A 124 11.38 15.28 13.63
CA ALA A 124 10.31 15.06 14.58
C ALA A 124 9.20 14.19 13.97
N TYR A 125 9.52 12.92 13.73
CA TYR A 125 8.60 11.89 13.26
C TYR A 125 8.98 10.53 13.82
N GLU A 126 8.00 9.65 13.97
CA GLU A 126 8.22 8.25 14.36
C GLU A 126 8.23 7.35 13.12
N VAL A 127 8.90 6.20 13.17
CA VAL A 127 8.87 5.23 12.09
C VAL A 127 8.12 3.99 12.56
N GLU A 128 7.01 3.71 11.89
CA GLU A 128 6.17 2.55 12.13
C GLU A 128 6.38 1.53 11.00
N GLU A 129 6.46 0.25 11.33
CA GLU A 129 6.55 -0.82 10.34
C GLU A 129 5.16 -1.37 10.03
N ARG A 130 4.83 -1.46 8.73
CA ARG A 130 3.62 -2.09 8.25
C ARG A 130 3.93 -3.44 7.65
N MET A 131 3.25 -4.44 8.20
CA MET A 131 3.24 -5.80 7.68
C MET A 131 2.83 -5.79 6.20
N THR A 132 3.56 -6.56 5.41
CA THR A 132 3.23 -6.88 4.02
C THR A 132 2.87 -8.37 3.91
N VAL A 133 2.42 -8.78 2.74
CA VAL A 133 2.39 -10.20 2.35
C VAL A 133 3.41 -10.47 1.25
N ASP A 134 4.02 -11.65 1.27
CA ASP A 134 4.77 -12.19 0.14
C ASP A 134 3.87 -13.20 -0.60
N VAL A 135 3.95 -13.20 -1.93
CA VAL A 135 3.09 -13.99 -2.82
C VAL A 135 3.96 -14.86 -3.71
N VAL A 136 3.61 -16.14 -3.81
CA VAL A 136 4.28 -17.10 -4.70
C VAL A 136 3.22 -17.80 -5.54
N VAL A 137 3.40 -17.81 -6.85
CA VAL A 137 2.52 -18.54 -7.77
C VAL A 137 3.23 -19.79 -8.23
N HIS A 138 2.60 -20.93 -7.99
CA HIS A 138 3.03 -22.24 -8.44
C HIS A 138 2.22 -22.71 -9.64
N ARG A 139 2.88 -23.44 -10.54
CA ARG A 139 2.24 -24.19 -11.62
C ARG A 139 2.96 -25.52 -11.79
N ASN A 140 2.21 -26.62 -11.69
CA ASN A 140 2.77 -27.98 -11.75
C ASN A 140 3.93 -28.23 -10.77
N GLY A 141 3.92 -27.56 -9.62
CA GLY A 141 4.98 -27.62 -8.60
C GLY A 141 6.08 -26.57 -8.74
N ASP A 142 6.27 -25.98 -9.93
CA ASP A 142 7.29 -24.96 -10.17
C ASP A 142 6.82 -23.56 -9.78
N ILE A 143 7.73 -22.74 -9.25
CA ILE A 143 7.48 -21.31 -9.01
C ILE A 143 7.56 -20.58 -10.35
N VAL A 144 6.45 -19.98 -10.77
CA VAL A 144 6.36 -19.23 -12.03
C VAL A 144 6.31 -17.72 -11.82
N HIS A 145 5.96 -17.26 -10.62
CA HIS A 145 5.93 -15.85 -10.27
C HIS A 145 6.10 -15.64 -8.78
N THR A 146 6.72 -14.52 -8.40
CA THR A 146 6.85 -14.07 -7.01
C THR A 146 6.59 -12.58 -6.96
N ASP A 147 5.82 -12.14 -5.97
CA ASP A 147 5.53 -10.72 -5.73
C ASP A 147 5.28 -10.51 -4.23
N TRP A 148 4.80 -9.34 -3.86
CA TRP A 148 4.42 -8.96 -2.52
C TRP A 148 3.26 -7.95 -2.58
N ALA A 149 2.62 -7.66 -1.46
CA ALA A 149 1.63 -6.58 -1.37
C ALA A 149 1.64 -5.90 0.00
N LEU A 150 1.39 -4.59 0.03
CA LEU A 150 1.16 -3.86 1.28
C LEU A 150 -0.28 -4.02 1.75
N ASN A 151 -1.25 -3.95 0.84
CA ASN A 151 -2.66 -4.10 1.16
C ASN A 151 -3.13 -5.53 0.91
N GLU A 152 -3.14 -5.98 -0.35
CA GLU A 152 -3.70 -7.28 -0.69
C GLU A 152 -3.11 -7.92 -1.95
N ALA A 153 -3.18 -9.25 -1.95
CA ALA A 153 -3.08 -10.11 -3.11
C ALA A 153 -4.50 -10.62 -3.46
N ALA A 154 -5.06 -10.15 -4.56
CA ALA A 154 -6.42 -10.49 -5.00
C ALA A 154 -6.39 -11.41 -6.22
N VAL A 155 -6.91 -12.62 -6.05
CA VAL A 155 -7.16 -13.56 -7.15
C VAL A 155 -8.56 -13.27 -7.69
N GLN A 156 -8.70 -12.99 -8.98
CA GLN A 156 -9.98 -12.60 -9.59
C GLN A 156 -10.25 -13.34 -10.90
N LYS A 157 -11.53 -13.42 -11.28
CA LYS A 157 -11.92 -13.85 -12.63
C LYS A 157 -11.46 -12.84 -13.68
N VAL A 158 -11.10 -13.33 -14.87
CA VAL A 158 -10.75 -12.48 -16.03
C VAL A 158 -11.98 -12.09 -16.84
N SER A 159 -12.93 -13.02 -17.01
CA SER A 159 -14.15 -12.80 -17.81
C SER A 159 -15.33 -12.48 -16.90
N ALA A 160 -16.12 -11.46 -17.26
CA ALA A 160 -17.30 -11.07 -16.50
C ALA A 160 -18.39 -12.17 -16.47
N GLU A 161 -18.47 -12.98 -17.54
CA GLU A 161 -19.55 -13.95 -17.77
C GLU A 161 -19.34 -15.29 -17.05
N LYS A 162 -18.13 -15.59 -16.60
CA LYS A 162 -17.78 -16.90 -16.02
C LYS A 162 -17.27 -16.75 -14.60
N LEU A 163 -17.68 -17.68 -13.73
CA LEU A 163 -17.13 -17.75 -12.38
C LEU A 163 -15.70 -18.27 -12.41
N LEU A 164 -14.90 -17.79 -11.47
CA LEU A 164 -13.65 -18.44 -11.10
C LEU A 164 -14.00 -19.56 -10.11
N GLU A 165 -13.55 -20.78 -10.35
CA GLU A 165 -13.69 -21.86 -9.38
C GLU A 165 -12.36 -22.11 -8.68
N VAL A 166 -12.39 -22.11 -7.35
CA VAL A 166 -11.19 -22.21 -6.53
C VAL A 166 -11.37 -23.19 -5.38
N VAL A 167 -10.25 -23.69 -4.88
CA VAL A 167 -10.14 -24.30 -3.56
C VAL A 167 -9.27 -23.43 -2.68
N LEU A 168 -9.76 -23.15 -1.47
CA LEU A 168 -9.04 -22.41 -0.44
C LEU A 168 -8.37 -23.39 0.51
N GLU A 169 -7.13 -23.09 0.84
CA GLU A 169 -6.29 -23.87 1.73
C GLU A 169 -5.67 -22.94 2.79
N ILE A 170 -5.57 -23.45 4.02
CA ILE A 170 -4.80 -22.82 5.10
C ILE A 170 -3.88 -23.88 5.66
N ASP A 171 -2.58 -23.56 5.74
CA ASP A 171 -1.55 -24.42 6.35
C ASP A 171 -1.53 -25.84 5.75
N GLY A 172 -1.62 -25.96 4.42
CA GLY A 172 -1.59 -27.25 3.73
C GLY A 172 -2.88 -28.05 3.79
N ARG A 173 -3.97 -27.48 4.32
CA ARG A 173 -5.26 -28.17 4.46
C ARG A 173 -6.41 -27.43 3.76
N PRO A 174 -7.23 -28.12 2.95
CA PRO A 174 -8.36 -27.50 2.29
C PRO A 174 -9.41 -27.08 3.31
N VAL A 175 -9.93 -25.87 3.14
CA VAL A 175 -11.00 -25.29 3.97
C VAL A 175 -12.34 -25.41 3.26
N THR A 176 -12.41 -24.98 2.00
CA THR A 176 -13.63 -24.97 1.20
C THR A 176 -13.30 -24.71 -0.28
N GLY A 177 -14.18 -25.09 -1.19
CA GLY A 177 -14.06 -24.79 -2.62
C GLY A 177 -15.41 -24.38 -3.20
N PHE A 178 -15.38 -23.41 -4.12
CA PHE A 178 -16.59 -22.82 -4.71
C PHE A 178 -16.29 -21.96 -5.95
N GLY A 179 -17.35 -21.64 -6.69
CA GLY A 179 -17.33 -20.57 -7.70
C GLY A 179 -17.46 -19.19 -7.06
N CYS A 180 -16.69 -18.20 -7.50
CA CYS A 180 -16.70 -16.84 -7.00
C CYS A 180 -16.23 -15.83 -8.07
N ASP A 181 -16.31 -14.54 -7.74
CA ASP A 181 -15.67 -13.49 -8.55
C ASP A 181 -14.17 -13.36 -8.23
N GLY A 182 -13.76 -13.80 -7.03
CA GLY A 182 -12.37 -13.78 -6.60
C GLY A 182 -12.20 -14.00 -5.10
N ILE A 183 -10.95 -13.96 -4.65
CA ILE A 183 -10.51 -14.10 -3.26
C ILE A 183 -9.47 -13.01 -2.98
N VAL A 184 -9.64 -12.29 -1.88
CA VAL A 184 -8.69 -11.28 -1.41
C VAL A 184 -7.90 -11.83 -0.22
N CYS A 185 -6.59 -11.95 -0.35
CA CYS A 185 -5.68 -12.21 0.76
C CYS A 185 -5.03 -10.90 1.20
N ALA A 186 -5.39 -10.36 2.37
CA ALA A 186 -5.04 -9.01 2.77
C ALA A 186 -4.26 -8.94 4.09
N THR A 187 -3.49 -7.86 4.23
CA THR A 187 -2.88 -7.42 5.48
C THR A 187 -3.91 -6.66 6.34
N PRO A 188 -3.59 -6.37 7.61
CA PRO A 188 -4.38 -5.46 8.45
C PRO A 188 -4.53 -4.06 7.82
N THR A 189 -3.48 -3.57 7.17
CA THR A 189 -3.52 -2.30 6.43
C THR A 189 -4.52 -2.37 5.27
N GLY A 190 -4.51 -3.46 4.51
CA GLY A 190 -5.44 -3.73 3.42
C GLY A 190 -6.88 -4.05 3.85
N SER A 191 -7.13 -4.29 5.14
CA SER A 191 -8.48 -4.57 5.67
C SER A 191 -9.48 -3.45 5.40
N THR A 192 -8.99 -2.22 5.18
CA THR A 192 -9.80 -1.03 4.87
C THR A 192 -9.90 -0.71 3.38
N ALA A 193 -9.23 -1.50 2.54
CA ALA A 193 -9.18 -1.35 1.09
C ALA A 193 -10.17 -2.32 0.42
N TYR A 194 -9.69 -3.17 -0.50
CA TYR A 194 -10.58 -4.04 -1.27
C TYR A 194 -11.24 -5.11 -0.38
N ALA A 195 -10.52 -5.61 0.63
CA ALA A 195 -11.06 -6.53 1.62
C ALA A 195 -12.30 -5.97 2.33
N PHE A 196 -12.33 -4.67 2.66
CA PHE A 196 -13.50 -4.01 3.25
C PHE A 196 -14.71 -4.06 2.30
N SER A 197 -14.49 -3.71 1.03
CA SER A 197 -15.55 -3.72 0.01
C SER A 197 -16.09 -5.13 -0.26
N ALA A 198 -15.25 -6.15 -0.10
CA ALA A 198 -15.65 -7.55 -0.20
C ALA A 198 -16.36 -8.08 1.07
N GLY A 199 -16.56 -7.25 2.09
CA GLY A 199 -17.25 -7.62 3.33
C GLY A 199 -16.34 -8.19 4.42
N GLY A 200 -15.02 -8.03 4.30
CA GLY A 200 -14.04 -8.34 5.34
C GLY A 200 -14.13 -7.41 6.55
N PRO A 201 -13.66 -7.85 7.73
CA PRO A 201 -13.62 -7.00 8.92
C PRO A 201 -12.57 -5.91 8.79
N VAL A 202 -12.80 -4.77 9.43
CA VAL A 202 -11.75 -3.77 9.67
C VAL A 202 -10.82 -4.29 10.77
N VAL A 203 -9.52 -4.28 10.51
CA VAL A 203 -8.48 -4.71 11.44
C VAL A 203 -7.54 -3.54 11.71
N TRP A 204 -7.20 -3.34 12.98
CA TRP A 204 -6.25 -2.30 13.38
C TRP A 204 -4.87 -2.58 12.77
N PRO A 205 -4.15 -1.57 12.26
CA PRO A 205 -2.85 -1.77 11.62
C PRO A 205 -1.80 -2.47 12.50
N GLU A 206 -1.91 -2.33 13.83
CA GLU A 206 -0.99 -2.89 14.81
C GLU A 206 -1.25 -4.39 15.09
N VAL A 207 -2.40 -4.94 14.69
CA VAL A 207 -2.72 -6.36 14.85
C VAL A 207 -2.00 -7.16 13.77
N GLU A 208 -1.11 -8.07 14.13
CA GLU A 208 -0.51 -8.98 13.15
C GLU A 208 -1.47 -10.13 12.84
N ALA A 209 -2.06 -10.13 11.65
CA ALA A 209 -2.95 -11.18 11.16
C ALA A 209 -3.03 -11.18 9.63
N LEU A 210 -3.43 -12.31 9.04
CA LEU A 210 -3.74 -12.43 7.61
C LEU A 210 -5.24 -12.61 7.40
N LEU A 211 -5.80 -11.90 6.43
CA LEU A 211 -7.22 -11.98 6.07
C LEU A 211 -7.40 -12.73 4.76
N MET A 212 -8.40 -13.61 4.67
CA MET A 212 -8.86 -14.23 3.43
C MET A 212 -10.35 -13.92 3.25
N VAL A 213 -10.69 -13.15 2.21
CA VAL A 213 -12.03 -12.61 2.00
C VAL A 213 -12.56 -13.03 0.62
N PRO A 214 -13.56 -13.92 0.56
CA PRO A 214 -14.20 -14.28 -0.71
C PRO A 214 -15.02 -13.14 -1.30
N ILE A 215 -15.01 -12.97 -2.62
CA ILE A 215 -15.81 -11.97 -3.36
C ILE A 215 -16.95 -12.70 -4.07
N SER A 216 -18.20 -12.37 -3.73
CA SER A 216 -19.41 -12.91 -4.37
C SER A 216 -19.41 -14.44 -4.49
N ALA A 217 -18.96 -15.15 -3.45
CA ALA A 217 -18.84 -16.60 -3.50
C ALA A 217 -20.20 -17.31 -3.51
N HIS A 218 -20.35 -18.26 -4.42
CA HIS A 218 -21.53 -19.11 -4.55
C HIS A 218 -21.40 -20.34 -3.65
N ALA A 219 -21.46 -20.12 -2.33
CA ALA A 219 -21.37 -21.16 -1.31
C ALA A 219 -22.17 -20.80 -0.05
N LEU A 220 -22.58 -21.82 0.73
CA LEU A 220 -23.24 -21.61 2.03
C LEU A 220 -22.26 -21.05 3.09
N PHE A 221 -21.00 -21.49 3.04
CA PHE A 221 -19.93 -20.96 3.89
C PHE A 221 -18.96 -20.14 3.04
N ALA A 222 -19.12 -18.82 3.11
CA ALA A 222 -18.31 -17.83 2.41
C ALA A 222 -17.98 -16.65 3.34
N LYS A 223 -17.56 -16.96 4.59
CA LYS A 223 -17.20 -15.93 5.57
C LYS A 223 -15.75 -15.49 5.39
N PRO A 224 -15.43 -14.21 5.63
CA PRO A 224 -14.06 -13.77 5.80
C PRO A 224 -13.38 -14.59 6.91
N LEU A 225 -12.14 -15.00 6.66
CA LEU A 225 -11.29 -15.69 7.63
C LEU A 225 -10.16 -14.77 8.06
N VAL A 226 -9.84 -14.79 9.35
CA VAL A 226 -8.68 -14.12 9.93
C VAL A 226 -7.79 -15.20 10.54
N THR A 227 -6.51 -15.18 10.21
CA THR A 227 -5.55 -16.23 10.55
C THR A 227 -4.30 -15.65 11.21
N SER A 228 -3.48 -16.54 11.78
CA SER A 228 -2.18 -16.19 12.33
C SER A 228 -1.31 -15.49 11.27
N PRO A 229 -0.45 -14.54 11.65
CA PRO A 229 0.55 -13.99 10.74
C PRO A 229 1.50 -15.06 10.17
N ASP A 230 1.67 -16.19 10.88
CA ASP A 230 2.56 -17.28 10.47
C ASP A 230 1.86 -18.33 9.57
N SER A 231 0.56 -18.19 9.34
CA SER A 231 -0.17 -19.10 8.46
C SER A 231 0.19 -18.89 6.99
N VAL A 232 0.02 -19.95 6.19
CA VAL A 232 0.09 -19.89 4.73
C VAL A 232 -1.32 -20.00 4.18
N LEU A 233 -1.76 -18.93 3.52
CA LEU A 233 -3.01 -18.90 2.77
C LEU A 233 -2.72 -19.39 1.36
N ALA A 234 -3.54 -20.30 0.84
CA ALA A 234 -3.43 -20.73 -0.55
C ALA A 234 -4.77 -20.72 -1.28
N VAL A 235 -4.72 -20.31 -2.55
CA VAL A 235 -5.85 -20.29 -3.48
C VAL A 235 -5.44 -21.05 -4.74
N GLU A 236 -6.07 -22.20 -4.97
CA GLU A 236 -5.85 -23.00 -6.17
C GLU A 236 -6.98 -22.75 -7.17
N VAL A 237 -6.63 -22.38 -8.40
CA VAL A 237 -7.57 -22.26 -9.53
C VAL A 237 -7.82 -23.66 -10.08
N LEU A 238 -9.07 -24.11 -10.04
CA LEU A 238 -9.40 -25.48 -10.41
C LEU A 238 -9.06 -25.82 -11.89
N PRO A 239 -8.79 -27.10 -12.21
CA PRO A 239 -8.59 -27.53 -13.59
C PRO A 239 -9.85 -27.32 -14.45
N HIS A 240 -9.66 -27.12 -15.77
CA HIS A 240 -10.73 -27.01 -16.79
C HIS A 240 -11.69 -25.82 -16.65
N VAL A 241 -11.36 -24.83 -15.81
CA VAL A 241 -12.10 -23.55 -15.71
C VAL A 241 -11.39 -22.44 -16.49
N PRO A 242 -12.01 -21.27 -16.70
CA PRO A 242 -11.31 -20.12 -17.28
C PRO A 242 -10.14 -19.66 -16.41
N PRO A 243 -9.10 -19.03 -17.00
CA PRO A 243 -8.00 -18.49 -16.22
C PRO A 243 -8.47 -17.38 -15.27
N GLY A 244 -7.76 -17.26 -14.15
CA GLY A 244 -7.86 -16.14 -13.23
C GLY A 244 -6.74 -15.12 -13.48
N VAL A 245 -6.70 -14.10 -12.64
CA VAL A 245 -5.64 -13.10 -12.60
C VAL A 245 -5.32 -12.77 -11.14
N LEU A 246 -4.04 -12.71 -10.81
CA LEU A 246 -3.56 -12.20 -9.53
C LEU A 246 -3.31 -10.70 -9.67
N TRP A 247 -3.79 -9.92 -8.71
CA TRP A 247 -3.46 -8.51 -8.53
C TRP A 247 -2.78 -8.29 -7.18
N CYS A 248 -1.61 -7.66 -7.18
CA CYS A 248 -0.96 -7.18 -5.97
C CYS A 248 -1.15 -5.67 -5.87
N ASP A 249 -1.72 -5.21 -4.75
CA ASP A 249 -2.05 -3.81 -4.46
C ASP A 249 -2.90 -3.11 -5.55
N GLY A 250 -3.64 -3.89 -6.35
CA GLY A 250 -4.44 -3.41 -7.48
C GLY A 250 -3.61 -2.84 -8.64
N ARG A 251 -2.32 -3.20 -8.74
CA ARG A 251 -1.38 -2.62 -9.72
C ARG A 251 -0.62 -3.67 -10.51
N ARG A 252 0.12 -4.54 -9.81
CA ARG A 252 0.97 -5.57 -10.42
C ARG A 252 0.11 -6.80 -10.67
N THR A 253 0.25 -7.41 -11.85
CA THR A 253 -0.64 -8.49 -12.28
C THR A 253 0.11 -9.63 -12.94
N VAL A 254 -0.37 -10.85 -12.73
CA VAL A 254 0.05 -12.06 -13.45
C VAL A 254 -1.18 -12.92 -13.75
N GLU A 255 -1.21 -13.50 -14.95
CA GLU A 255 -2.27 -14.45 -15.33
C GLU A 255 -2.14 -15.75 -14.54
N LEU A 256 -3.27 -16.29 -14.10
CA LEU A 256 -3.36 -17.55 -13.36
C LEU A 256 -4.03 -18.60 -14.25
N PRO A 257 -3.27 -19.44 -14.97
CA PRO A 257 -3.84 -20.51 -15.76
C PRO A 257 -4.53 -21.55 -14.85
N PRO A 258 -5.43 -22.38 -15.40
CA PRO A 258 -6.04 -23.49 -14.65
C PRO A 258 -4.96 -24.39 -14.02
N GLY A 259 -5.16 -24.77 -12.75
CA GLY A 259 -4.19 -25.49 -11.93
C GLY A 259 -3.08 -24.62 -11.33
N ALA A 260 -3.12 -23.30 -11.50
CA ALA A 260 -2.23 -22.40 -10.77
C ALA A 260 -2.61 -22.36 -9.29
N ARG A 261 -1.61 -22.35 -8.41
CA ARG A 261 -1.78 -22.22 -6.96
C ARG A 261 -1.05 -20.99 -6.47
N VAL A 262 -1.77 -20.06 -5.85
CA VAL A 262 -1.23 -18.84 -5.26
C VAL A 262 -1.07 -19.06 -3.76
N GLU A 263 0.16 -18.98 -3.26
CA GLU A 263 0.45 -18.91 -1.82
C GLU A 263 0.65 -17.48 -1.38
N VAL A 264 0.08 -17.12 -0.24
CA VAL A 264 0.23 -15.81 0.41
C VAL A 264 0.58 -16.04 1.87
N ARG A 265 1.67 -15.41 2.32
CA ARG A 265 2.16 -15.48 3.70
C ARG A 265 2.61 -14.10 4.16
N ARG A 266 2.85 -13.93 5.46
CA ARG A 266 3.51 -12.71 5.97
C ARG A 266 4.80 -12.45 5.21
N GLY A 267 4.95 -11.21 4.77
CA GLY A 267 6.14 -10.79 4.03
C GLY A 267 7.34 -10.60 4.94
N ALA A 268 8.53 -10.92 4.42
CA ALA A 268 9.77 -10.82 5.17
C ALA A 268 10.25 -9.37 5.39
N VAL A 269 9.84 -8.44 4.50
CA VAL A 269 10.28 -7.04 4.51
C VAL A 269 9.07 -6.13 4.68
N PRO A 270 8.93 -5.43 5.82
CA PRO A 270 7.83 -4.50 6.03
C PRO A 270 8.02 -3.20 5.23
N VAL A 271 6.95 -2.41 5.12
CA VAL A 271 7.03 -1.01 4.65
C VAL A 271 7.17 -0.10 5.85
N ARG A 272 8.16 0.80 5.84
CA ARG A 272 8.36 1.79 6.89
C ARG A 272 7.59 3.07 6.59
N LEU A 273 6.72 3.47 7.50
CA LEU A 273 5.92 4.68 7.40
C LEU A 273 6.38 5.70 8.45
N ALA A 274 6.74 6.90 8.00
CA ALA A 274 7.05 8.01 8.89
C ALA A 274 5.75 8.67 9.36
N ARG A 275 5.55 8.76 10.67
CA ARG A 275 4.37 9.29 11.33
C ARG A 275 4.64 10.67 11.93
N LEU A 276 3.82 11.66 11.57
CA LEU A 276 3.96 13.03 12.08
C LEU A 276 3.06 13.31 13.28
N HIS A 277 1.92 12.62 13.37
CA HIS A 277 0.91 12.83 14.40
C HIS A 277 0.45 11.48 14.97
N HIS A 278 0.08 11.47 16.25
CA HIS A 278 -0.56 10.31 16.89
C HIS A 278 -2.08 10.25 16.64
N ALA A 279 -2.58 10.79 15.52
CA ALA A 279 -3.99 10.63 15.19
C ALA A 279 -4.29 9.13 15.07
N SER A 280 -5.10 8.63 16.00
CA SER A 280 -5.30 7.20 16.17
C SER A 280 -5.95 6.62 14.92
N PHE A 281 -5.72 5.33 14.65
CA PHE A 281 -6.42 4.66 13.56
C PHE A 281 -7.95 4.79 13.71
N THR A 282 -8.45 4.82 14.95
CA THR A 282 -9.86 5.05 15.28
C THR A 282 -10.38 6.37 14.71
N ASP A 283 -9.65 7.47 14.90
CA ASP A 283 -10.07 8.79 14.42
C ASP A 283 -10.13 8.81 12.88
N ARG A 284 -9.16 8.17 12.23
CA ARG A 284 -9.15 8.03 10.76
C ARG A 284 -10.35 7.21 10.27
N LEU A 285 -10.67 6.11 10.96
CA LEU A 285 -11.80 5.26 10.64
C LEU A 285 -13.12 6.03 10.76
N VAL A 286 -13.31 6.75 11.86
CA VAL A 286 -14.48 7.59 12.11
C VAL A 286 -14.60 8.68 11.05
N ALA A 287 -13.53 9.42 10.78
CA ALA A 287 -13.52 10.49 9.78
C ALA A 287 -13.80 9.96 8.37
N LYS A 288 -13.19 8.85 7.98
CA LYS A 288 -13.32 8.25 6.64
C LYS A 288 -14.73 7.75 6.36
N PHE A 289 -15.35 7.07 7.34
CA PHE A 289 -16.66 6.45 7.19
C PHE A 289 -17.80 7.29 7.77
N ALA A 290 -17.51 8.50 8.26
CA ALA A 290 -18.46 9.38 8.95
C ALA A 290 -19.26 8.64 10.03
N LEU A 291 -18.55 7.83 10.85
CA LEU A 291 -19.20 7.00 11.87
C LEU A 291 -19.83 7.87 12.96
N PRO A 292 -21.04 7.54 13.43
CA PRO A 292 -21.67 8.29 14.51
C PRO A 292 -20.96 8.03 15.84
N VAL A 293 -20.38 9.07 16.42
CA VAL A 293 -19.73 9.03 17.75
C VAL A 293 -20.48 9.86 18.80
N SER A 294 -21.65 10.39 18.45
CA SER A 294 -22.48 11.18 19.36
C SER A 294 -22.90 10.36 20.59
N GLY A 295 -22.73 10.94 21.78
CA GLY A 295 -23.02 10.28 23.06
C GLY A 295 -21.79 9.75 23.81
N TRP A 296 -20.62 9.69 23.17
CA TRP A 296 -19.35 9.45 23.86
C TRP A 296 -18.93 10.68 24.68
N ARG A 297 -18.46 10.46 25.92
CA ARG A 297 -18.13 11.53 26.89
C ARG A 297 -16.62 11.75 27.10
N GLY A 298 -15.78 11.08 26.31
CA GLY A 298 -14.33 11.29 26.33
C GLY A 298 -13.96 12.62 25.68
N ALA A 299 -12.88 13.24 26.15
CA ALA A 299 -12.29 14.35 25.43
C ALA A 299 -11.55 13.81 24.20
N PRO A 300 -11.68 14.42 23.01
CA PRO A 300 -10.77 14.12 21.90
C PRO A 300 -9.34 14.48 22.35
N HIS A 301 -8.41 13.55 22.15
CA HIS A 301 -6.99 13.72 22.46
C HIS A 301 -6.25 14.42 21.31
#